data_AF-A0A845R653-F1
#
_entry.id   AF-A0A845R653-F1
#
_cell.length_a   1.000
_cell.length_b   1.000
_cell.length_c   1.000
_cell.angle_alpha   90.00
_cell.angle_beta   90.00
_cell.angle_gamma   90.00
#
_symmetry.space_group_name_H-M   'P 1'
#
loop_
_entity.id
_entity.type
_entity.pdbx_description
1 polymer ?
#
loop_
_entity_poly.entity_id
_entity_poly.type
_entity_poly.pdbx_seq_one_letter_code
_entity_poly.pdbx_strand_id
1 'polypeptide(L)'
;MAEFQGYCCEACFNDEYISAFIQKNGEPGDCPYCKSKNVFVCDTESVGGFIKDGLRRAYEEADYTLVKEGLCSPLSVYDILVEEQCVFSEQLFDLNETFITLLEDLMDSHLSARDIQHGEDRDLEYQDVYADNFVRQGDFFYDNEYEARNAWERFKYLCQHYNRFFDISPKETRERLLTSLKKVWKQVEKTVRKGTMMHRICTYGVEKYAANTELDQSDAYRAIGPAPYTAVKHNRMSPAGIPYIYLSNNIRTCSKETRIQDRQNVLLGKFSVKSSLKMLDLTTKNIESLPSYPGSIFSETYDADMLWIRDFLLQFAHEISKPIREDVSNLEYVPTQLMAEYIRKFGYQGIIFSSSVNPSGSNYVLFYGPIDLPEHSGFRSRELNVLRPYTEVLELKELSYGFITLAPSYHKQNICTVISSSDTEEASSPEPALV
;
A
#
# COMPACT_ATOMS: atom_id res chain seq x y z
N MET A 1 -32.12 -29.43 -29.05
CA MET A 1 -32.13 -29.32 -27.57
C MET A 1 -31.15 -30.36 -27.09
N ALA A 2 -29.94 -29.94 -26.73
CA ALA A 2 -29.01 -30.84 -26.06
C ALA A 2 -29.67 -31.30 -24.75
N GLU A 3 -29.56 -32.59 -24.43
CA GLU A 3 -30.07 -33.11 -23.16
C GLU A 3 -29.29 -32.46 -22.01
N PHE A 4 -30.01 -31.87 -21.06
CA PHE A 4 -29.48 -31.38 -19.80
C PHE A 4 -28.65 -32.49 -19.13
N GLN A 5 -27.34 -32.28 -18.97
CA GLN A 5 -26.44 -33.34 -18.52
C GLN A 5 -26.23 -33.35 -17.00
N GLY A 6 -26.72 -32.33 -16.30
CA GLY A 6 -26.92 -32.27 -14.85
C GLY A 6 -25.66 -32.18 -13.99
N TYR A 7 -24.48 -32.53 -14.51
CA TYR A 7 -23.23 -32.53 -13.74
C TYR A 7 -22.03 -32.08 -14.60
N CYS A 8 -21.21 -31.17 -14.07
CA CYS A 8 -19.94 -30.73 -14.67
C CYS A 8 -18.74 -31.13 -13.79
N CYS A 9 -17.51 -30.92 -14.25
CA CYS A 9 -16.31 -31.34 -13.51
C CYS A 9 -15.29 -30.21 -13.32
N GLU A 10 -14.31 -30.44 -12.47
CA GLU A 10 -13.22 -29.49 -12.20
C GLU A 10 -12.39 -29.18 -13.45
N ALA A 11 -12.23 -30.12 -14.38
CA ALA A 11 -11.50 -29.91 -15.63
C ALA A 11 -12.24 -29.01 -16.64
N CYS A 12 -13.51 -28.68 -16.39
CA CYS A 12 -14.27 -27.73 -17.19
C CYS A 12 -13.87 -26.26 -16.92
N PHE A 13 -13.14 -25.99 -15.83
CA PHE A 13 -12.89 -24.63 -15.37
C PHE A 13 -11.39 -24.34 -15.22
N ASN A 14 -11.00 -23.10 -15.53
CA ASN A 14 -9.67 -22.57 -15.28
C ASN A 14 -9.56 -21.87 -13.91
N ASP A 15 -10.69 -21.46 -13.33
CA ASP A 15 -10.71 -20.81 -12.02
C ASP A 15 -10.51 -21.83 -10.89
N GLU A 16 -9.56 -21.53 -9.99
CA GLU A 16 -9.16 -22.41 -8.90
C GLU A 16 -10.24 -22.56 -7.82
N TYR A 17 -11.08 -21.55 -7.61
CA TYR A 17 -12.14 -21.58 -6.59
C TYR A 17 -13.31 -22.43 -7.07
N ILE A 18 -13.71 -22.32 -8.35
CA ILE A 18 -14.72 -23.20 -8.94
C ILE A 18 -14.24 -24.65 -8.89
N SER A 19 -12.99 -24.89 -9.31
CA SER A 19 -12.39 -26.22 -9.29
C SER A 19 -12.34 -26.82 -7.87
N ALA A 20 -11.92 -26.02 -6.88
CA ALA A 20 -11.88 -26.43 -5.49
C ALA A 20 -13.28 -26.70 -4.91
N PHE A 21 -14.29 -25.92 -5.31
CA PHE A 21 -15.68 -26.17 -4.93
C PHE A 21 -16.16 -27.53 -5.44
N ILE A 22 -15.88 -27.86 -6.71
CA ILE A 22 -16.25 -29.14 -7.30
C ILE A 22 -15.51 -30.29 -6.64
N GLN A 23 -14.21 -30.17 -6.39
CA GLN A 23 -13.42 -31.22 -5.70
C GLN A 23 -13.89 -31.48 -4.27
N LYS A 24 -14.44 -30.46 -3.60
CA LYS A 24 -14.91 -30.55 -2.22
C LYS A 24 -16.32 -31.17 -2.12
N ASN A 25 -17.20 -30.84 -3.06
CA ASN A 25 -18.62 -31.18 -3.00
C ASN A 25 -19.06 -32.27 -4.00
N GLY A 26 -18.21 -32.56 -4.99
CA GLY A 26 -18.46 -33.55 -6.03
C GLY A 26 -17.99 -34.95 -5.68
N GLU A 27 -18.27 -35.88 -6.59
CA GLU A 27 -17.93 -37.29 -6.49
C GLU A 27 -17.17 -37.76 -7.74
N PRO A 28 -16.36 -38.83 -7.68
CA PRO A 28 -15.67 -39.34 -8.86
C PRO A 28 -16.65 -39.81 -9.95
N GLY A 29 -16.45 -39.35 -11.18
CA GLY A 29 -17.28 -39.70 -12.34
C GLY A 29 -16.64 -39.34 -13.68
N ASP A 30 -17.44 -39.46 -14.73
CA ASP A 30 -17.07 -39.09 -16.10
C ASP A 30 -17.84 -37.83 -16.49
N CYS A 31 -17.13 -36.79 -16.92
CA CYS A 31 -17.75 -35.51 -17.24
C CYS A 31 -18.46 -35.57 -18.61
N PRO A 32 -19.74 -35.21 -18.68
CA PRO A 32 -20.49 -35.29 -19.92
C PRO A 32 -20.18 -34.09 -20.84
N TYR A 33 -19.65 -32.97 -20.32
CA TYR A 33 -19.22 -31.81 -21.10
C TYR A 33 -17.81 -32.01 -21.69
N CYS A 34 -16.74 -31.94 -20.88
CA CYS A 34 -15.35 -32.02 -21.39
C CYS A 34 -14.87 -33.45 -21.71
N LYS A 35 -15.68 -34.48 -21.46
CA LYS A 35 -15.36 -35.91 -21.69
C LYS A 35 -14.18 -36.46 -20.88
N SER A 36 -13.70 -35.71 -19.89
CA SER A 36 -12.72 -36.23 -18.94
C SER A 36 -13.30 -37.38 -18.12
N LYS A 37 -12.44 -38.34 -17.80
CA LYS A 37 -12.81 -39.57 -17.09
C LYS A 37 -12.15 -39.62 -15.73
N ASN A 38 -12.83 -40.22 -14.77
CA ASN A 38 -12.32 -40.38 -13.40
C ASN A 38 -11.87 -39.03 -12.79
N VAL A 39 -12.76 -38.04 -12.92
CA VAL A 39 -12.64 -36.66 -12.39
C VAL A 39 -13.74 -36.40 -11.36
N PHE A 40 -13.64 -35.34 -10.58
CA PHE A 40 -14.72 -34.97 -9.65
C PHE A 40 -15.86 -34.28 -10.40
N VAL A 41 -17.05 -34.88 -10.39
CA VAL A 41 -18.26 -34.30 -10.98
C VAL A 41 -19.18 -33.75 -9.89
N CYS A 42 -19.76 -32.58 -10.12
CA CYS A 42 -20.71 -31.92 -9.22
C CYS A 42 -21.90 -31.42 -10.05
N ASP A 43 -23.08 -31.39 -9.45
CA ASP A 43 -24.29 -30.98 -10.13
C ASP A 43 -24.20 -29.52 -10.61
N THR A 44 -24.72 -29.24 -11.81
CA THR A 44 -24.64 -27.90 -12.41
C THR A 44 -25.43 -26.87 -11.61
N GLU A 45 -26.46 -27.27 -10.88
CA GLU A 45 -27.22 -26.40 -9.98
C GLU A 45 -26.33 -25.86 -8.86
N SER A 46 -25.60 -26.72 -8.16
CA SER A 46 -24.71 -26.34 -7.06
C SER A 46 -23.53 -25.50 -7.55
N VAL A 47 -22.91 -25.87 -8.68
CA VAL A 47 -21.81 -25.11 -9.29
C VAL A 47 -22.32 -23.75 -9.79
N GLY A 48 -23.50 -23.74 -10.41
CA GLY A 48 -24.20 -22.54 -10.86
C GLY A 48 -24.52 -21.59 -9.71
N GLY A 49 -25.04 -22.10 -8.60
CA GLY A 49 -25.26 -21.34 -7.37
C GLY A 49 -23.97 -20.68 -6.85
N PHE A 50 -22.88 -21.44 -6.81
CA PHE A 50 -21.56 -20.91 -6.41
C PHE A 50 -21.06 -19.80 -7.36
N ILE A 51 -21.25 -19.97 -8.67
CA ILE A 51 -20.87 -18.96 -9.68
C ILE A 51 -21.73 -17.70 -9.53
N LYS A 52 -23.05 -17.85 -9.37
CA LYS A 52 -23.99 -16.74 -9.14
C LYS A 52 -23.65 -15.96 -7.88
N ASP A 53 -23.23 -16.63 -6.80
CA ASP A 53 -22.73 -15.95 -5.60
C ASP A 53 -21.46 -15.13 -5.88
N GLY A 54 -20.60 -15.59 -6.79
CA GLY A 54 -19.44 -14.81 -7.28
C GLY A 54 -19.86 -13.59 -8.09
N LEU A 55 -20.81 -13.75 -9.01
CA LEU A 55 -21.37 -12.64 -9.79
C LEU A 55 -21.97 -11.57 -8.85
N ARG A 56 -22.78 -11.97 -7.87
CA ARG A 56 -23.37 -11.04 -6.86
C ARG A 56 -22.35 -10.33 -5.99
N ARG A 57 -21.15 -10.88 -5.82
CA ARG A 57 -20.06 -10.22 -5.07
C ARG A 57 -19.39 -9.10 -5.86
N ALA A 58 -19.46 -9.14 -7.19
CA ALA A 58 -18.68 -8.25 -8.05
C ALA A 58 -19.52 -7.41 -9.02
N TYR A 59 -20.76 -7.79 -9.25
CA TYR A 59 -21.67 -7.17 -10.22
C TYR A 59 -23.04 -6.92 -9.60
N GLU A 60 -23.76 -5.96 -10.16
CA GLU A 60 -25.13 -5.61 -9.81
C GLU A 60 -25.94 -5.37 -11.09
N GLU A 61 -27.27 -5.44 -11.00
CA GLU A 61 -28.14 -5.19 -12.15
C GLU A 61 -28.01 -3.73 -12.63
N ALA A 62 -27.98 -3.57 -13.95
CA ALA A 62 -27.85 -2.28 -14.59
C ALA A 62 -29.14 -1.45 -14.43
N ASP A 63 -29.00 -0.20 -13.96
CA ASP A 63 -30.12 0.74 -13.96
C ASP A 63 -30.42 1.18 -15.40
N TYR A 64 -31.60 0.82 -15.89
CA TYR A 64 -32.08 1.15 -17.24
C TYR A 64 -31.98 2.65 -17.58
N THR A 65 -32.21 3.53 -16.60
CA THR A 65 -32.10 4.98 -16.77
C THR A 65 -30.66 5.37 -17.08
N LEU A 66 -29.70 4.80 -16.35
CA LEU A 66 -28.27 5.08 -16.53
C LEU A 66 -27.75 4.53 -17.85
N VAL A 67 -28.21 3.35 -18.26
CA VAL A 67 -27.89 2.77 -19.59
C VAL A 67 -28.39 3.71 -20.69
N LYS A 68 -29.64 4.18 -20.59
CA LYS A 68 -30.25 5.06 -21.59
C LYS A 68 -29.57 6.42 -21.69
N GLU A 69 -29.04 6.94 -20.59
CA GLU A 69 -28.26 8.18 -20.56
C GLU A 69 -26.81 8.00 -21.04
N GLY A 70 -26.40 6.77 -21.37
CA GLY A 70 -25.03 6.45 -21.80
C GLY A 70 -24.01 6.60 -20.68
N LEU A 71 -24.45 6.46 -19.42
CA LEU A 71 -23.62 6.61 -18.23
C LEU A 71 -23.04 5.29 -17.72
N CYS A 72 -23.52 4.16 -18.24
CA CYS A 72 -22.94 2.84 -18.02
C CYS A 72 -23.06 1.97 -19.28
N SER A 73 -22.18 0.99 -19.40
CA SER A 73 -22.21 -0.03 -20.45
C SER A 73 -22.40 -1.38 -19.77
N PRO A 74 -23.61 -1.93 -19.79
CA PRO A 74 -23.86 -3.21 -19.16
C PRO A 74 -23.16 -4.34 -19.91
N LEU A 75 -22.97 -5.45 -19.19
CA LEU A 75 -22.33 -6.68 -19.61
C LEU A 75 -23.31 -7.82 -19.47
N SER A 76 -23.17 -8.81 -20.35
CA SER A 76 -23.87 -10.08 -20.23
C SER A 76 -23.13 -11.05 -19.31
N VAL A 77 -23.80 -12.14 -18.88
CA VAL A 77 -23.14 -13.22 -18.13
C VAL A 77 -22.04 -13.86 -18.98
N TYR A 78 -22.27 -13.97 -20.29
CA TYR A 78 -21.28 -14.41 -21.26
C TYR A 78 -20.04 -13.51 -21.21
N ASP A 79 -20.19 -12.19 -21.33
CA ASP A 79 -19.06 -11.26 -21.29
C ASP A 79 -18.27 -11.40 -19.99
N ILE A 80 -18.98 -11.50 -18.86
CA ILE A 80 -18.34 -11.61 -17.55
C ILE A 80 -17.57 -12.93 -17.43
N LEU A 81 -18.23 -14.08 -17.61
CA LEU A 81 -17.65 -15.38 -17.32
C LEU A 81 -16.66 -15.85 -18.40
N VAL A 82 -16.95 -15.57 -19.67
CA VAL A 82 -16.17 -16.06 -20.81
C VAL A 82 -15.05 -15.08 -21.16
N GLU A 83 -15.36 -13.79 -21.31
CA GLU A 83 -14.40 -12.82 -21.83
C GLU A 83 -13.57 -12.13 -20.72
N GLU A 84 -14.20 -11.73 -19.61
CA GLU A 84 -13.50 -11.03 -18.52
C GLU A 84 -12.81 -11.99 -17.54
N GLN A 85 -13.54 -13.01 -17.07
CA GLN A 85 -13.06 -13.95 -16.05
C GLN A 85 -12.39 -15.20 -16.65
N CYS A 86 -12.61 -15.49 -17.94
CA CYS A 86 -12.06 -16.64 -18.65
C CYS A 86 -12.23 -17.97 -17.88
N VAL A 87 -13.41 -18.19 -17.27
CA VAL A 87 -13.60 -19.27 -16.28
C VAL A 87 -13.56 -20.66 -16.90
N PHE A 88 -13.87 -20.81 -18.18
CA PHE A 88 -13.97 -22.10 -18.86
C PHE A 88 -12.63 -22.57 -19.41
N SER A 89 -12.35 -23.87 -19.30
CA SER A 89 -11.12 -24.46 -19.82
C SER A 89 -11.07 -24.50 -21.34
N GLU A 90 -9.87 -24.38 -21.91
CA GLU A 90 -9.64 -24.42 -23.36
C GLU A 90 -10.22 -25.70 -24.01
N GLN A 91 -10.26 -26.81 -23.26
CA GLN A 91 -10.77 -28.11 -23.71
C GLN A 91 -12.25 -28.09 -24.09
N LEU A 92 -13.03 -27.15 -23.55
CA LEU A 92 -14.45 -27.00 -23.88
C LEU A 92 -14.66 -26.28 -25.22
N PHE A 93 -13.73 -25.43 -25.65
CA PHE A 93 -13.83 -24.68 -26.90
C PHE A 93 -13.55 -25.56 -28.12
N ASP A 94 -12.73 -26.61 -27.96
CA ASP A 94 -12.46 -27.61 -29.01
C ASP A 94 -13.65 -28.54 -29.29
N LEU A 95 -14.67 -28.50 -28.43
CA LEU A 95 -15.85 -29.37 -28.46
C LEU A 95 -17.10 -28.57 -28.84
N ASN A 96 -17.23 -28.15 -30.11
CA ASN A 96 -18.46 -27.60 -30.74
C ASN A 96 -19.59 -27.16 -29.77
N GLU A 97 -19.61 -25.89 -29.37
CA GLU A 97 -20.69 -25.28 -28.56
C GLU A 97 -20.96 -25.92 -27.17
N THR A 98 -20.17 -26.90 -26.73
CA THR A 98 -20.37 -27.59 -25.44
C THR A 98 -20.23 -26.63 -24.25
N PHE A 99 -19.35 -25.63 -24.37
CA PHE A 99 -19.21 -24.61 -23.34
C PHE A 99 -20.46 -23.73 -23.22
N ILE A 100 -21.20 -23.47 -24.32
CA ILE A 100 -22.44 -22.69 -24.32
C ILE A 100 -23.51 -23.48 -23.58
N THR A 101 -23.66 -24.77 -23.88
CA THR A 101 -24.60 -25.64 -23.16
C THR A 101 -24.26 -25.71 -21.68
N LEU A 102 -22.97 -25.81 -21.32
CA LEU A 102 -22.57 -25.78 -19.91
C LEU A 102 -22.90 -24.42 -19.26
N LEU A 103 -22.64 -23.31 -19.94
CA LEU A 103 -22.94 -21.97 -19.43
C LEU A 103 -24.45 -21.80 -19.17
N GLU A 104 -25.29 -22.20 -20.13
CA GLU A 104 -26.76 -22.20 -19.99
C GLU A 104 -27.20 -23.10 -18.83
N ASP A 105 -26.67 -24.32 -18.74
CA ASP A 105 -27.01 -25.28 -17.68
C ASP A 105 -26.59 -24.81 -16.27
N LEU A 106 -25.51 -24.02 -16.17
CA LEU A 106 -25.07 -23.41 -14.91
C LEU A 106 -25.95 -22.25 -14.47
N MET A 107 -26.49 -21.48 -15.42
CA MET A 107 -27.29 -20.29 -15.13
C MET A 107 -28.79 -20.58 -15.03
N ASP A 108 -29.24 -21.74 -15.48
CA ASP A 108 -30.61 -22.20 -15.31
C ASP A 108 -31.01 -22.20 -13.82
N SER A 109 -32.23 -21.76 -13.53
CA SER A 109 -32.76 -21.71 -12.17
C SER A 109 -33.40 -23.04 -11.75
N HIS A 110 -33.58 -23.98 -12.69
CA HIS A 110 -34.26 -25.28 -12.51
C HIS A 110 -35.64 -25.20 -11.83
N LEU A 111 -36.21 -24.00 -11.75
CA LEU A 111 -37.52 -23.76 -11.17
C LEU A 111 -38.62 -24.19 -12.14
N SER A 112 -39.71 -24.73 -11.61
CA SER A 112 -40.84 -25.07 -12.46
C SER A 112 -41.51 -23.79 -12.97
N ALA A 113 -42.19 -23.86 -14.12
CA ALA A 113 -42.96 -22.73 -14.65
C ALA A 113 -43.98 -22.16 -13.64
N ARG A 114 -44.42 -22.97 -12.67
CA ARG A 114 -45.30 -22.55 -11.58
C ARG A 114 -44.58 -21.69 -10.55
N ASP A 115 -43.34 -22.02 -10.20
CA ASP A 115 -42.54 -21.32 -9.21
C ASP A 115 -42.09 -19.95 -9.76
N ILE A 116 -41.73 -19.91 -11.05
CA ILE A 116 -41.46 -18.66 -11.79
C ILE A 116 -42.69 -17.75 -11.80
N GLN A 117 -43.89 -18.29 -12.06
CA GLN A 117 -45.14 -17.52 -12.10
C GLN A 117 -45.50 -16.90 -10.73
N HIS A 118 -45.04 -17.51 -9.63
CA HIS A 118 -45.24 -16.99 -8.28
C HIS A 118 -44.15 -16.00 -7.83
N GLY A 119 -43.19 -15.68 -8.71
CA GLY A 119 -42.08 -14.76 -8.39
C GLY A 119 -41.09 -15.36 -7.39
N GLU A 120 -40.99 -16.69 -7.35
CA GLU A 120 -40.03 -17.39 -6.47
C GLU A 120 -38.64 -17.51 -7.09
N ASP A 121 -38.51 -17.19 -8.38
CA ASP A 121 -37.22 -17.14 -9.05
C ASP A 121 -36.47 -15.86 -8.70
N ARG A 122 -35.37 -16.02 -7.97
CA ARG A 122 -34.47 -14.94 -7.53
C ARG A 122 -33.25 -14.79 -8.43
N ASP A 123 -33.19 -15.54 -9.52
CA ASP A 123 -32.02 -15.66 -10.40
C ASP A 123 -32.39 -15.42 -11.88
N LEU A 124 -33.59 -14.87 -12.16
CA LEU A 124 -34.09 -14.60 -13.51
C LEU A 124 -33.13 -13.73 -14.33
N GLU A 125 -32.42 -12.82 -13.67
CA GLU A 125 -31.45 -11.92 -14.27
C GLU A 125 -30.27 -12.65 -14.94
N TYR A 126 -29.99 -13.90 -14.55
CA TYR A 126 -28.89 -14.72 -15.08
C TYR A 126 -29.29 -15.67 -16.22
N GLN A 127 -30.59 -15.90 -16.44
CA GLN A 127 -31.08 -16.91 -17.38
C GLN A 127 -30.73 -16.58 -18.85
N ASP A 128 -30.89 -15.32 -19.25
CA ASP A 128 -30.44 -14.87 -20.56
C ASP A 128 -28.97 -14.50 -20.47
N VAL A 129 -28.11 -15.48 -20.74
CA VAL A 129 -26.65 -15.33 -20.61
C VAL A 129 -26.05 -14.30 -21.57
N TYR A 130 -26.81 -13.85 -22.57
CA TYR A 130 -26.41 -12.83 -23.55
C TYR A 130 -27.09 -11.47 -23.33
N ALA A 131 -28.00 -11.35 -22.36
CA ALA A 131 -28.61 -10.07 -22.04
C ALA A 131 -27.65 -9.18 -21.26
N ASP A 132 -27.46 -7.95 -21.74
CA ASP A 132 -26.63 -6.94 -21.08
C ASP A 132 -27.34 -6.39 -19.84
N ASN A 133 -27.32 -7.17 -18.76
CA ASN A 133 -28.05 -6.89 -17.52
C ASN A 133 -27.17 -6.42 -16.37
N PHE A 134 -25.84 -6.58 -16.47
CA PHE A 134 -24.96 -6.42 -15.31
C PHE A 134 -23.97 -5.29 -15.47
N VAL A 135 -23.67 -4.59 -14.38
CA VAL A 135 -22.57 -3.64 -14.29
C VAL A 135 -21.69 -4.03 -13.12
N ARG A 136 -20.38 -3.74 -13.22
CA ARG A 136 -19.47 -4.08 -12.13
C ARG A 136 -19.74 -3.15 -10.95
N GLN A 137 -19.77 -3.71 -9.75
CA GLN A 137 -19.91 -2.93 -8.52
C GLN A 137 -18.78 -1.90 -8.44
N GLY A 138 -19.16 -0.64 -8.30
CA GLY A 138 -18.22 0.49 -8.24
C GLY A 138 -17.90 1.16 -9.58
N ASP A 139 -18.47 0.72 -10.70
CA ASP A 139 -18.34 1.43 -12.00
C ASP A 139 -19.19 2.73 -12.07
N PHE A 140 -20.06 2.96 -11.09
CA PHE A 140 -20.92 4.15 -11.05
C PHE A 140 -20.17 5.43 -10.67
N PHE A 141 -20.08 6.35 -11.63
CA PHE A 141 -19.37 7.63 -11.54
C PHE A 141 -19.95 8.67 -10.56
N TYR A 142 -21.20 8.53 -10.09
CA TYR A 142 -21.91 9.66 -9.45
C TYR A 142 -22.14 9.57 -7.93
N ASP A 143 -22.07 8.39 -7.29
CA ASP A 143 -22.28 8.29 -5.83
C ASP A 143 -21.15 7.58 -5.07
N ASN A 144 -20.36 6.74 -5.74
CA ASN A 144 -19.20 6.06 -5.16
C ASN A 144 -17.90 6.62 -5.72
N GLU A 145 -17.67 7.94 -5.55
CA GLU A 145 -16.28 8.39 -5.44
C GLU A 145 -15.61 7.50 -4.38
N TYR A 146 -14.72 6.61 -4.85
CA TYR A 146 -14.15 5.47 -4.13
C TYR A 146 -14.04 5.71 -2.63
N GLU A 147 -14.56 4.82 -1.78
CA GLU A 147 -14.65 5.04 -0.32
C GLU A 147 -13.34 5.60 0.24
N ALA A 148 -12.20 5.08 -0.22
CA ALA A 148 -10.87 5.58 0.12
C ALA A 148 -10.56 7.00 -0.39
N ARG A 149 -10.83 7.30 -1.67
CA ARG A 149 -10.63 8.66 -2.21
C ARG A 149 -11.51 9.65 -1.46
N ASN A 150 -12.79 9.34 -1.30
CA ASN A 150 -13.75 10.22 -0.65
C ASN A 150 -13.39 10.43 0.82
N ALA A 151 -13.01 9.37 1.54
CA ALA A 151 -12.52 9.48 2.90
C ALA A 151 -11.27 10.36 3.01
N TRP A 152 -10.31 10.23 2.08
CA TRP A 152 -9.11 11.07 2.05
C TRP A 152 -9.43 12.55 1.75
N GLU A 153 -10.23 12.82 0.72
CA GLU A 153 -10.59 14.19 0.32
C GLU A 153 -11.41 14.89 1.42
N ARG A 154 -12.40 14.20 2.00
CA ARG A 154 -13.14 14.70 3.17
C ARG A 154 -12.22 14.95 4.36
N PHE A 155 -11.33 14.01 4.68
CA PHE A 155 -10.37 14.16 5.78
C PHE A 155 -9.47 15.39 5.58
N LYS A 156 -8.90 15.54 4.39
CA LYS A 156 -8.06 16.69 4.01
C LYS A 156 -8.83 17.99 4.19
N TYR A 157 -10.02 18.08 3.62
CA TYR A 157 -10.85 19.29 3.68
C TYR A 157 -11.25 19.66 5.12
N LEU A 158 -11.63 18.66 5.93
CA LEU A 158 -11.95 18.85 7.35
C LEU A 158 -10.76 19.39 8.15
N CYS A 159 -9.56 18.82 7.97
CA CYS A 159 -8.36 19.23 8.70
C CYS A 159 -7.86 20.62 8.30
N GLN A 160 -8.09 21.00 7.04
CA GLN A 160 -7.69 22.30 6.51
C GLN A 160 -8.67 23.42 6.92
N HIS A 161 -9.98 23.17 6.89
CA HIS A 161 -10.98 24.25 6.95
C HIS A 161 -11.93 24.24 8.16
N TYR A 162 -12.13 23.10 8.84
CA TYR A 162 -13.14 22.99 9.89
C TYR A 162 -12.53 22.66 11.25
N ASN A 163 -12.01 21.44 11.38
CA ASN A 163 -11.69 20.83 12.66
C ASN A 163 -10.27 20.27 12.58
N ARG A 164 -9.27 21.04 13.03
CA ARG A 164 -7.87 20.61 13.01
C ARG A 164 -7.45 19.85 14.27
N PHE A 165 -7.88 20.33 15.43
CA PHE A 165 -7.34 19.87 16.72
C PHE A 165 -8.24 18.86 17.44
N PHE A 166 -9.56 19.08 17.36
CA PHE A 166 -10.56 18.24 18.02
C PHE A 166 -11.68 17.89 17.04
N ASP A 167 -12.29 16.72 17.20
CA ASP A 167 -13.52 16.40 16.47
C ASP A 167 -14.69 17.05 17.19
N ILE A 168 -15.35 18.03 16.56
CA ILE A 168 -16.49 18.74 17.15
C ILE A 168 -17.77 17.89 17.07
N SER A 169 -17.93 17.12 15.98
CA SER A 169 -19.07 16.23 15.76
C SER A 169 -18.64 14.78 15.95
N PRO A 170 -19.40 13.96 16.72
CA PRO A 170 -19.13 12.53 16.83
C PRO A 170 -19.53 11.76 15.55
N LYS A 171 -20.34 12.37 14.68
CA LYS A 171 -20.87 11.71 13.49
C LYS A 171 -19.86 11.54 12.37
N GLU A 172 -18.75 12.28 12.36
CA GLU A 172 -17.72 12.21 11.32
C GLU A 172 -16.38 12.65 11.92
N THR A 173 -15.70 11.69 12.55
CA THR A 173 -14.40 11.94 13.17
C THR A 173 -13.28 11.74 12.17
N ARG A 174 -12.18 12.49 12.30
CA ARG A 174 -10.96 12.29 11.51
C ARG A 174 -10.45 10.86 11.63
N GLU A 175 -10.54 10.27 12.82
CA GLU A 175 -10.12 8.90 13.07
C GLU A 175 -10.94 7.88 12.26
N ARG A 176 -12.27 8.08 12.13
CA ARG A 176 -13.11 7.20 11.33
C ARG A 176 -12.77 7.27 9.84
N LEU A 177 -12.53 8.47 9.32
CA LEU A 177 -12.13 8.67 7.92
C LEU A 177 -10.77 8.02 7.63
N LEU A 178 -9.80 8.12 8.55
CA LEU A 178 -8.52 7.42 8.38
C LEU A 178 -8.63 5.90 8.63
N THR A 179 -9.68 5.43 9.32
CA THR A 179 -9.93 4.01 9.55
C THR A 179 -10.40 3.29 8.29
N SER A 180 -11.21 3.91 7.44
CA SER A 180 -11.58 3.31 6.15
C SER A 180 -10.34 3.08 5.25
N LEU A 181 -9.33 3.94 5.36
CA LEU A 181 -8.06 3.79 4.62
C LEU A 181 -7.17 2.65 5.13
N LYS A 182 -7.50 2.00 6.25
CA LYS A 182 -6.67 0.93 6.83
C LYS A 182 -6.47 -0.26 5.88
N LYS A 183 -7.49 -0.62 5.09
CA LYS A 183 -7.39 -1.68 4.07
C LYS A 183 -6.37 -1.29 2.98
N VAL A 184 -6.38 -0.02 2.57
CA VAL A 184 -5.45 0.53 1.57
C VAL A 184 -4.01 0.49 2.10
N TRP A 185 -3.77 0.89 3.34
CA TRP A 185 -2.43 0.88 3.94
C TRP A 185 -1.82 -0.51 4.04
N LYS A 186 -2.63 -1.55 4.24
CA LYS A 186 -2.15 -2.93 4.23
C LYS A 186 -1.55 -3.35 2.89
N GLN A 187 -2.04 -2.82 1.77
CA GLN A 187 -1.53 -3.15 0.44
C GLN A 187 -0.11 -2.63 0.18
N VAL A 188 0.24 -1.53 0.85
CA VAL A 188 1.55 -0.87 0.71
C VAL A 188 2.44 -1.11 1.93
N GLU A 189 2.06 -2.02 2.81
CA GLU A 189 2.88 -2.40 3.95
C GLU A 189 4.17 -3.10 3.47
N LYS A 190 5.30 -2.65 3.98
CA LYS A 190 6.61 -3.18 3.62
C LYS A 190 7.52 -3.32 4.82
N THR A 191 8.27 -4.42 4.84
CA THR A 191 9.37 -4.60 5.78
C THR A 191 10.68 -4.12 5.16
N VAL A 192 11.23 -3.02 5.66
CA VAL A 192 12.61 -2.61 5.35
C VAL A 192 13.56 -3.49 6.14
N ARG A 193 14.44 -4.22 5.45
CA ARG A 193 15.31 -5.22 6.07
C ARG A 193 16.47 -4.58 6.83
N LYS A 194 16.90 -5.24 7.91
CA LYS A 194 18.20 -4.98 8.57
C LYS A 194 19.32 -4.88 7.52
N GLY A 195 20.22 -3.93 7.70
CA GLY A 195 21.34 -3.69 6.79
C GLY A 195 21.02 -2.72 5.65
N THR A 196 19.74 -2.35 5.43
CA THR A 196 19.37 -1.38 4.38
C THR A 196 20.08 -0.06 4.62
N MET A 197 20.76 0.45 3.57
CA MET A 197 21.54 1.68 3.64
C MET A 197 20.68 2.90 3.31
N MET A 198 20.83 3.95 4.11
CA MET A 198 20.13 5.22 3.96
C MET A 198 21.11 6.38 4.13
N HIS A 199 20.79 7.52 3.53
CA HIS A 199 21.66 8.69 3.50
C HIS A 199 20.93 9.90 4.07
N ARG A 200 21.66 10.81 4.71
CA ARG A 200 21.12 12.09 5.16
C ARG A 200 22.17 13.17 4.96
N ILE A 201 21.73 14.34 4.52
CA ILE A 201 22.57 15.52 4.47
C ILE A 201 22.03 16.55 5.46
N CYS A 202 22.92 17.17 6.23
CA CYS A 202 22.60 18.26 7.14
C CYS A 202 23.42 19.51 6.77
N THR A 203 22.73 20.65 6.71
CA THR A 203 23.32 21.98 6.51
C THR A 203 23.31 22.81 7.80
N TYR A 204 22.56 22.38 8.82
CA TYR A 204 22.40 23.11 10.06
C TYR A 204 23.62 22.94 10.97
N GLY A 205 24.18 24.06 11.44
CA GLY A 205 25.29 24.04 12.39
C GLY A 205 26.60 23.48 11.84
N VAL A 206 26.72 23.30 10.51
CA VAL A 206 27.88 22.70 9.83
C VAL A 206 29.19 23.43 10.14
N GLU A 207 29.14 24.74 10.34
CA GLU A 207 30.32 25.56 10.66
C GLU A 207 31.01 25.12 11.95
N LYS A 208 30.26 24.57 12.93
CA LYS A 208 30.83 24.05 14.18
C LYS A 208 31.75 22.83 13.95
N TYR A 209 31.56 22.15 12.82
CA TYR A 209 32.25 20.91 12.48
C TYR A 209 33.32 21.10 11.40
N ALA A 210 33.42 22.31 10.82
CA ALA A 210 34.39 22.63 9.79
C ALA A 210 35.85 22.59 10.29
N ALA A 211 36.05 22.91 11.56
CA ALA A 211 37.37 23.00 12.20
C ALA A 211 37.75 21.78 13.04
N ASN A 212 36.81 20.83 13.25
CA ASN A 212 37.00 19.72 14.18
C ASN A 212 37.05 18.41 13.39
N THR A 213 38.25 17.85 13.22
CA THR A 213 38.47 16.63 12.42
C THR A 213 38.12 15.34 13.15
N GLU A 214 37.93 15.40 14.47
CA GLU A 214 37.62 14.26 15.33
C GLU A 214 36.39 14.59 16.17
N LEU A 215 35.24 14.03 15.80
CA LEU A 215 34.05 14.00 16.63
C LEU A 215 34.01 12.67 17.36
N ASP A 216 33.72 12.70 18.65
CA ASP A 216 33.35 11.46 19.32
C ASP A 216 32.04 10.90 18.74
N GLN A 217 31.77 9.63 19.04
CA GLN A 217 30.60 8.96 18.49
C GLN A 217 29.29 9.67 18.86
N SER A 218 29.15 10.16 20.09
CA SER A 218 27.93 10.79 20.58
C SER A 218 27.65 12.09 19.82
N ASP A 219 28.67 12.93 19.67
CA ASP A 219 28.60 14.19 18.94
C ASP A 219 28.38 13.98 17.45
N ALA A 220 29.00 12.96 16.86
CA ALA A 220 28.77 12.57 15.47
C ALA A 220 27.29 12.26 15.22
N TYR A 221 26.63 11.49 16.10
CA TYR A 221 25.20 11.24 15.99
C TYR A 221 24.39 12.55 16.17
N ARG A 222 24.64 13.35 17.22
CA ARG A 222 23.91 14.62 17.42
C ARG A 222 24.01 15.57 16.23
N ALA A 223 25.17 15.63 15.59
CA ALA A 223 25.43 16.52 14.45
C ALA A 223 24.57 16.20 13.22
N ILE A 224 24.33 14.92 12.94
CA ILE A 224 23.65 14.45 11.73
C ILE A 224 22.19 14.04 11.96
N GLY A 225 21.75 14.00 13.22
CA GLY A 225 20.40 13.62 13.62
C GLY A 225 19.29 14.56 13.12
N PRO A 226 18.03 14.29 13.50
CA PRO A 226 16.96 15.26 13.30
C PRO A 226 17.20 16.51 14.14
N ALA A 227 16.60 17.64 13.73
CA ALA A 227 16.69 18.89 14.49
C ALA A 227 16.13 18.72 15.91
N PRO A 228 16.62 19.49 16.90
CA PRO A 228 16.05 19.45 18.25
C PRO A 228 14.60 19.95 18.25
N TYR A 229 13.82 19.54 19.26
CA TYR A 229 12.41 19.88 19.42
C TYR A 229 12.12 21.39 19.32
N THR A 230 13.04 22.24 19.81
CA THR A 230 12.90 23.70 19.80
C THR A 230 13.20 24.36 18.45
N ALA A 231 13.83 23.65 17.51
CA ALA A 231 14.26 24.20 16.22
C ALA A 231 13.58 23.53 15.01
N VAL A 232 12.84 22.44 15.21
CA VAL A 232 12.19 21.73 14.10
C VAL A 232 11.00 22.54 13.57
N LYS A 233 11.05 22.83 12.26
CA LYS A 233 9.99 23.50 11.52
C LYS A 233 8.90 22.52 11.08
N HIS A 234 7.80 23.03 10.54
CA HIS A 234 6.79 22.21 9.88
C HIS A 234 7.38 21.55 8.62
N ASN A 235 7.30 20.23 8.55
CA ASN A 235 7.69 19.42 7.40
C ASN A 235 6.50 18.66 6.85
N ARG A 236 6.66 18.04 5.69
CA ARG A 236 5.60 17.29 5.01
C ARG A 236 4.88 16.25 5.88
N MET A 237 5.62 15.51 6.71
CA MET A 237 5.08 14.41 7.53
C MET A 237 5.15 14.70 9.02
N SER A 238 5.85 15.76 9.45
CA SER A 238 6.03 16.07 10.86
C SER A 238 5.68 17.55 11.14
N PRO A 239 4.84 17.84 12.16
CA PRO A 239 4.56 19.22 12.54
C PRO A 239 5.76 19.87 13.24
N ALA A 240 5.77 21.20 13.34
CA ALA A 240 6.75 21.90 14.15
C ALA A 240 6.66 21.44 15.61
N GLY A 241 7.82 21.40 16.28
CA GLY A 241 7.95 20.81 17.61
C GLY A 241 7.99 19.28 17.66
N ILE A 242 7.76 18.55 16.54
CA ILE A 242 7.82 17.08 16.51
C ILE A 242 8.85 16.62 15.47
N PRO A 243 10.08 16.27 15.90
CA PRO A 243 11.17 15.94 14.99
C PRO A 243 11.17 14.46 14.55
N TYR A 244 10.81 14.20 13.30
CA TYR A 244 11.08 12.92 12.64
C TYR A 244 12.42 12.96 11.89
N ILE A 245 13.07 11.80 11.72
CA ILE A 245 14.27 11.72 10.89
C ILE A 245 13.92 11.44 9.43
N TYR A 246 14.43 12.30 8.55
CA TYR A 246 14.30 12.22 7.10
C TYR A 246 15.61 11.73 6.48
N LEU A 247 15.53 10.70 5.64
CA LEU A 247 16.65 10.13 4.89
C LEU A 247 16.26 9.88 3.43
N SER A 248 17.22 9.54 2.58
CA SER A 248 16.96 9.07 1.22
C SER A 248 17.78 7.82 0.86
N ASN A 249 17.37 7.12 -0.19
CA ASN A 249 18.07 5.93 -0.69
C ASN A 249 19.46 6.22 -1.26
N ASN A 250 19.73 7.47 -1.68
CA ASN A 250 21.02 7.86 -2.22
C ASN A 250 21.32 9.35 -1.94
N ILE A 251 22.62 9.68 -1.99
CA ILE A 251 23.14 11.02 -1.72
C ILE A 251 22.55 12.06 -2.68
N ARG A 252 22.41 11.72 -3.96
CA ARG A 252 21.88 12.64 -4.99
C ARG A 252 20.45 13.09 -4.67
N THR A 253 19.61 12.18 -4.18
CA THR A 253 18.26 12.51 -3.71
C THR A 253 18.34 13.45 -2.52
N CYS A 254 19.14 13.12 -1.50
CA CYS A 254 19.33 13.99 -0.33
C CYS A 254 19.72 15.41 -0.78
N SER A 255 20.71 15.54 -1.68
CA SER A 255 21.23 16.83 -2.09
C SER A 255 20.16 17.73 -2.70
N LYS A 256 19.35 17.14 -3.58
CA LYS A 256 18.26 17.85 -4.28
C LYS A 256 17.13 18.23 -3.32
N GLU A 257 16.74 17.35 -2.41
CA GLU A 257 15.68 17.61 -1.42
C GLU A 257 16.08 18.72 -0.43
N THR A 258 17.36 18.74 -0.03
CA THR A 258 17.91 19.81 0.82
C THR A 258 18.17 21.14 0.09
N ARG A 259 17.94 21.19 -1.23
CA ARG A 259 18.15 22.38 -2.09
C ARG A 259 19.54 23.02 -1.91
N ILE A 260 20.56 22.17 -1.78
CA ILE A 260 21.94 22.60 -1.55
C ILE A 260 22.42 23.48 -2.71
N GLN A 261 23.08 24.59 -2.37
CA GLN A 261 23.76 25.44 -3.34
C GLN A 261 25.10 24.82 -3.77
N ASP A 262 25.58 25.17 -4.96
CA ASP A 262 26.88 24.68 -5.44
C ASP A 262 27.99 25.05 -4.44
N ARG A 263 28.80 24.07 -4.06
CA ARG A 263 29.90 24.19 -3.09
C ARG A 263 29.49 24.59 -1.67
N GLN A 264 28.22 24.43 -1.30
CA GLN A 264 27.81 24.60 0.09
C GLN A 264 28.40 23.47 0.96
N ASN A 265 28.96 23.85 2.11
CA ASN A 265 29.45 22.89 3.10
C ASN A 265 28.30 22.13 3.76
N VAL A 266 28.47 20.83 3.94
CA VAL A 266 27.47 19.93 4.50
C VAL A 266 28.12 18.83 5.34
N LEU A 267 27.28 18.25 6.22
CA LEU A 267 27.53 16.94 6.81
C LEU A 267 26.74 15.88 6.04
N LEU A 268 27.42 14.80 5.67
CA LEU A 268 26.83 13.63 5.03
C LEU A 268 26.92 12.44 5.98
N GLY A 269 25.77 11.90 6.36
CA GLY A 269 25.66 10.65 7.12
C GLY A 269 25.22 9.49 6.24
N LYS A 270 25.89 8.34 6.40
CA LYS A 270 25.45 7.05 5.89
C LYS A 270 25.01 6.18 7.06
N PHE A 271 23.78 5.68 6.98
CA PHE A 271 23.18 4.87 8.02
C PHE A 271 22.87 3.47 7.51
N SER A 272 22.99 2.50 8.40
CA SER A 272 22.46 1.15 8.21
C SER A 272 21.31 0.90 9.20
N VAL A 273 20.25 0.26 8.73
CA VAL A 273 19.12 -0.14 9.57
C VAL A 273 19.52 -1.30 10.50
N LYS A 274 19.39 -1.12 11.82
CA LYS A 274 19.82 -2.08 12.86
C LYS A 274 18.90 -3.30 12.99
N SER A 275 17.61 -3.11 12.74
CA SER A 275 16.57 -4.14 12.82
C SER A 275 15.49 -3.87 11.77
N SER A 276 14.81 -4.92 11.31
CA SER A 276 13.78 -4.75 10.28
C SER A 276 12.69 -3.78 10.73
N LEU A 277 12.28 -2.87 9.84
CA LEU A 277 11.30 -1.82 10.12
C LEU A 277 10.01 -2.08 9.35
N LYS A 278 8.88 -2.04 10.05
CA LYS A 278 7.55 -2.07 9.43
C LYS A 278 7.17 -0.67 8.96
N MET A 279 7.05 -0.47 7.64
CA MET A 279 6.81 0.84 7.03
C MET A 279 5.68 0.77 6.01
N LEU A 280 5.17 1.93 5.58
CA LEU A 280 4.33 2.05 4.38
C LEU A 280 5.20 2.49 3.20
N ASP A 281 5.23 1.72 2.13
CA ASP A 281 5.94 2.04 0.89
C ASP A 281 4.99 2.63 -0.16
N LEU A 282 4.87 3.96 -0.12
CA LEU A 282 4.07 4.77 -1.03
C LEU A 282 4.89 5.23 -2.25
N THR A 283 5.97 4.53 -2.60
CA THR A 283 6.68 4.82 -3.85
C THR A 283 5.85 4.37 -5.04
N THR A 284 5.87 5.17 -6.10
CA THR A 284 5.16 4.89 -7.36
C THR A 284 5.49 3.49 -7.88
N LYS A 285 6.78 3.12 -7.86
CA LYS A 285 7.26 1.79 -8.26
C LYS A 285 6.64 0.65 -7.45
N ASN A 286 6.46 0.83 -6.13
CA ASN A 286 5.84 -0.19 -5.28
C ASN A 286 4.35 -0.33 -5.63
N ILE A 287 3.66 0.79 -5.81
CA ILE A 287 2.23 0.82 -6.13
C ILE A 287 1.96 0.24 -7.53
N GLU A 288 2.81 0.54 -8.51
CA GLU A 288 2.71 -0.02 -9.87
C GLU A 288 2.91 -1.55 -9.91
N SER A 289 3.58 -2.12 -8.89
CA SER A 289 3.77 -3.57 -8.77
C SER A 289 2.61 -4.28 -8.07
N LEU A 290 1.62 -3.54 -7.55
CA LEU A 290 0.41 -4.15 -7.03
C LEU A 290 -0.40 -4.79 -8.16
N PRO A 291 -1.10 -5.91 -7.91
CA PRO A 291 -2.00 -6.51 -8.89
C PRO A 291 -2.99 -5.48 -9.43
N SER A 292 -3.23 -5.49 -10.74
CA SER A 292 -4.28 -4.66 -11.36
C SER A 292 -5.69 -5.17 -11.10
N TYR A 293 -5.83 -6.39 -10.57
CA TYR A 293 -7.11 -7.07 -10.37
C TYR A 293 -7.20 -7.55 -8.91
N PRO A 294 -8.35 -7.37 -8.22
CA PRO A 294 -8.52 -7.69 -6.80
C PRO A 294 -8.56 -9.19 -6.46
N GLY A 295 -8.36 -10.06 -7.46
CA GLY A 295 -8.47 -11.52 -7.33
C GLY A 295 -9.82 -12.04 -7.80
N SER A 296 -9.99 -13.36 -7.85
CA SER A 296 -11.19 -14.02 -8.38
C SER A 296 -12.47 -13.60 -7.64
N ILE A 297 -13.54 -13.31 -8.38
CA ILE A 297 -14.88 -13.01 -7.84
C ILE A 297 -15.48 -14.20 -7.06
N PHE A 298 -14.92 -15.40 -7.27
CA PHE A 298 -15.32 -16.62 -6.57
C PHE A 298 -14.63 -16.79 -5.21
N SER A 299 -13.69 -15.89 -4.86
CA SER A 299 -13.08 -15.84 -3.53
C SER A 299 -14.02 -15.19 -2.52
N GLU A 300 -14.19 -15.82 -1.35
CA GLU A 300 -14.90 -15.22 -0.21
C GLU A 300 -14.23 -13.93 0.30
N THR A 301 -12.97 -13.71 -0.06
CA THR A 301 -12.20 -12.51 0.32
C THR A 301 -12.18 -11.43 -0.76
N TYR A 302 -12.90 -11.63 -1.86
CA TYR A 302 -13.08 -10.61 -2.90
C TYR A 302 -13.70 -9.34 -2.30
N ASP A 303 -13.18 -8.19 -2.73
CA ASP A 303 -13.62 -6.87 -2.27
C ASP A 303 -13.60 -5.91 -3.46
N ALA A 304 -14.78 -5.52 -3.95
CA ALA A 304 -14.92 -4.66 -5.13
C ALA A 304 -14.24 -3.29 -4.94
N ASP A 305 -14.15 -2.79 -3.70
CA ASP A 305 -13.45 -1.53 -3.40
C ASP A 305 -11.96 -1.59 -3.76
N MET A 306 -11.39 -2.79 -3.88
CA MET A 306 -9.99 -3.01 -4.21
C MET A 306 -9.66 -2.76 -5.68
N LEU A 307 -10.64 -2.75 -6.58
CA LEU A 307 -10.46 -2.51 -8.03
C LEU A 307 -9.68 -1.22 -8.30
N TRP A 308 -9.95 -0.18 -7.52
CA TRP A 308 -9.49 1.19 -7.77
C TRP A 308 -8.38 1.65 -6.82
N ILE A 309 -7.96 0.77 -5.89
CA ILE A 309 -6.98 1.13 -4.88
C ILE A 309 -5.63 1.49 -5.48
N ARG A 310 -5.24 0.81 -6.56
CA ARG A 310 -4.00 1.16 -7.28
C ARG A 310 -4.04 2.60 -7.79
N ASP A 311 -5.14 2.99 -8.45
CA ASP A 311 -5.31 4.34 -8.98
C ASP A 311 -5.38 5.40 -7.89
N PHE A 312 -6.12 5.11 -6.81
CA PHE A 312 -6.13 5.96 -5.63
C PHE A 312 -4.72 6.14 -5.04
N LEU A 313 -3.98 5.04 -4.81
CA LEU A 313 -2.63 5.07 -4.27
C LEU A 313 -1.65 5.84 -5.18
N LEU A 314 -1.76 5.70 -6.49
CA LEU A 314 -0.91 6.44 -7.44
C LEU A 314 -1.17 7.95 -7.35
N GLN A 315 -2.43 8.36 -7.29
CA GLN A 315 -2.80 9.77 -7.13
C GLN A 315 -2.36 10.29 -5.77
N PHE A 316 -2.56 9.51 -4.71
CA PHE A 316 -2.13 9.83 -3.35
C PHE A 316 -0.60 9.98 -3.27
N ALA A 317 0.16 9.03 -3.83
CA ALA A 317 1.62 9.08 -3.89
C ALA A 317 2.12 10.31 -4.66
N HIS A 318 1.42 10.67 -5.75
CA HIS A 318 1.70 11.89 -6.48
C HIS A 318 1.42 13.15 -5.65
N GLU A 319 0.28 13.21 -4.95
CA GLU A 319 -0.07 14.31 -4.04
C GLU A 319 0.99 14.51 -2.96
N ILE A 320 1.34 13.45 -2.22
CA ILE A 320 2.31 13.57 -1.13
C ILE A 320 3.74 13.82 -1.63
N SER A 321 4.08 13.53 -2.88
CA SER A 321 5.43 13.82 -3.39
C SER A 321 5.58 15.25 -3.91
N LYS A 322 4.50 15.89 -4.38
CA LYS A 322 4.54 17.23 -5.01
C LYS A 322 5.23 18.29 -4.13
N PRO A 323 6.08 19.16 -4.69
CA PRO A 323 6.57 20.35 -4.00
C PRO A 323 5.42 21.26 -3.60
N ILE A 324 5.42 21.71 -2.35
CA ILE A 324 4.45 22.69 -1.83
C ILE A 324 5.16 24.04 -1.70
N ARG A 325 4.45 25.12 -2.03
CA ARG A 325 4.97 26.47 -1.86
C ARG A 325 5.07 26.82 -0.38
N GLU A 326 6.13 27.53 -0.02
CA GLU A 326 6.45 27.81 1.39
C GLU A 326 5.35 28.63 2.09
N ASP A 327 4.70 29.54 1.38
CA ASP A 327 3.66 30.44 1.91
C ASP A 327 2.36 29.73 2.34
N VAL A 328 2.04 28.58 1.72
CA VAL A 328 0.84 27.78 2.05
C VAL A 328 1.17 26.48 2.79
N SER A 329 2.45 26.19 3.01
CA SER A 329 2.94 24.93 3.58
C SER A 329 2.35 24.60 4.96
N ASN A 330 2.07 25.62 5.77
CA ASN A 330 1.47 25.46 7.10
C ASN A 330 0.05 24.89 7.05
N LEU A 331 -0.67 25.03 5.94
CA LEU A 331 -2.01 24.47 5.74
C LEU A 331 -1.96 23.16 4.94
N GLU A 332 -1.18 23.14 3.86
CA GLU A 332 -1.07 22.00 2.95
C GLU A 332 -0.44 20.76 3.59
N TYR A 333 0.44 20.93 4.60
CA TYR A 333 1.04 19.78 5.30
C TYR A 333 0.19 19.22 6.44
N VAL A 334 -0.88 19.90 6.86
CA VAL A 334 -1.71 19.45 7.99
C VAL A 334 -2.28 18.03 7.78
N PRO A 335 -2.88 17.69 6.63
CA PRO A 335 -3.45 16.36 6.41
C PRO A 335 -2.38 15.26 6.51
N THR A 336 -1.23 15.44 5.85
CA THR A 336 -0.16 14.43 5.84
C THR A 336 0.54 14.29 7.19
N GLN A 337 0.63 15.37 7.98
CA GLN A 337 1.13 15.31 9.36
C GLN A 337 0.20 14.52 10.28
N LEU A 338 -1.10 14.80 10.24
CA LEU A 338 -2.10 14.08 11.03
C LEU A 338 -2.16 12.60 10.61
N MET A 339 -2.09 12.32 9.31
CA MET A 339 -2.02 10.96 8.79
C MET A 339 -0.75 10.25 9.28
N ALA A 340 0.42 10.90 9.28
CA ALA A 340 1.66 10.29 9.76
C ALA A 340 1.56 9.91 11.25
N GLU A 341 0.94 10.74 12.09
CA GLU A 341 0.69 10.39 13.50
C GLU A 341 -0.31 9.23 13.65
N TYR A 342 -1.36 9.22 12.83
CA TYR A 342 -2.32 8.11 12.78
C TYR A 342 -1.64 6.81 12.37
N ILE A 343 -0.83 6.80 11.31
CA ILE A 343 -0.06 5.63 10.88
C ILE A 343 0.89 5.17 12.00
N ARG A 344 1.58 6.11 12.67
CA ARG A 344 2.42 5.80 13.85
C ARG A 344 1.63 5.13 14.98
N LYS A 345 0.38 5.54 15.24
CA LYS A 345 -0.52 4.92 16.23
C LYS A 345 -0.75 3.43 15.97
N PHE A 346 -0.70 2.97 14.71
CA PHE A 346 -0.84 1.54 14.34
C PHE A 346 0.48 0.76 14.35
N GLY A 347 1.56 1.33 14.88
CA GLY A 347 2.82 0.62 15.08
C GLY A 347 3.73 0.59 13.84
N TYR A 348 3.37 1.27 12.76
CA TYR A 348 4.31 1.54 11.67
C TYR A 348 5.44 2.45 12.18
N GLN A 349 6.65 2.20 11.69
CA GLN A 349 7.88 2.89 12.09
C GLN A 349 8.27 4.03 11.14
N GLY A 350 7.55 4.17 10.02
CA GLY A 350 7.75 5.26 9.08
C GLY A 350 7.08 5.05 7.72
N ILE A 351 7.37 5.97 6.81
CA ILE A 351 6.81 6.04 5.45
C ILE A 351 7.95 6.19 4.43
N ILE A 352 7.83 5.51 3.30
CA ILE A 352 8.69 5.65 2.13
C ILE A 352 7.86 6.30 1.01
N PHE A 353 8.39 7.32 0.33
CA PHE A 353 7.70 7.96 -0.80
C PHE A 353 8.68 8.38 -1.91
N SER A 354 8.18 8.50 -3.14
CA SER A 354 8.98 8.92 -4.29
C SER A 354 9.49 10.36 -4.12
N SER A 355 10.75 10.62 -4.50
CA SER A 355 11.26 11.99 -4.56
C SER A 355 10.71 12.69 -5.80
N SER A 356 10.15 13.90 -5.63
CA SER A 356 9.70 14.72 -6.76
C SER A 356 10.84 15.36 -7.55
N VAL A 357 12.04 15.41 -6.97
CA VAL A 357 13.23 16.05 -7.58
C VAL A 357 14.22 15.06 -8.17
N ASN A 358 14.07 13.76 -7.86
CA ASN A 358 14.89 12.68 -8.41
C ASN A 358 14.03 11.45 -8.73
N PRO A 359 13.72 11.14 -10.01
CA PRO A 359 12.85 10.03 -10.38
C PRO A 359 13.28 8.65 -9.87
N SER A 360 14.58 8.41 -9.70
CA SER A 360 15.12 7.16 -9.10
C SER A 360 15.31 7.23 -7.58
N GLY A 361 14.92 8.35 -6.97
CA GLY A 361 15.09 8.64 -5.56
C GLY A 361 13.87 8.28 -4.73
N SER A 362 14.11 7.73 -3.55
CA SER A 362 13.07 7.50 -2.54
C SER A 362 13.49 8.16 -1.24
N ASN A 363 12.52 8.78 -0.59
CA ASN A 363 12.67 9.40 0.72
C ASN A 363 12.08 8.49 1.78
N TYR A 364 12.74 8.45 2.93
CA TYR A 364 12.34 7.72 4.12
C TYR A 364 12.07 8.72 5.23
N VAL A 365 10.93 8.59 5.88
CA VAL A 365 10.62 9.30 7.12
C VAL A 365 10.42 8.26 8.18
N LEU A 366 11.31 8.24 9.18
CA LEU A 366 11.16 7.35 10.32
C LEU A 366 10.58 8.13 11.49
N PHE A 367 9.61 7.54 12.17
CA PHE A 367 8.94 8.12 13.34
C PHE A 367 9.81 7.99 14.59
N TYR A 368 11.02 8.53 14.52
CA TYR A 368 12.04 8.53 15.56
C TYR A 368 12.64 9.93 15.69
N GLY A 369 12.88 10.32 16.95
CA GLY A 369 13.33 11.64 17.35
C GLY A 369 14.83 11.74 17.59
N PRO A 370 15.33 12.91 18.01
CA PRO A 370 16.71 13.12 18.38
C PRO A 370 17.07 12.35 19.66
N ILE A 371 18.38 12.28 19.95
CA ILE A 371 18.89 11.65 21.19
C ILE A 371 18.42 12.42 22.42
N ASP A 372 18.45 13.74 22.33
CA ASP A 372 18.12 14.62 23.45
C ASP A 372 16.60 14.84 23.51
N LEU A 373 16.00 14.45 24.64
CA LEU A 373 14.58 14.63 24.91
C LEU A 373 14.27 16.10 25.27
N PRO A 374 13.02 16.56 25.08
CA PRO A 374 12.65 17.91 25.51
C PRO A 374 12.72 18.01 27.04
N GLU A 375 13.36 19.08 27.53
CA GLU A 375 13.42 19.40 28.95
C GLU A 375 12.07 19.89 29.46
N HIS A 376 11.56 19.29 30.53
CA HIS A 376 10.33 19.72 31.19
C HIS A 376 10.48 19.68 32.71
N SER A 377 10.09 20.76 33.39
CA SER A 377 9.97 20.80 34.85
C SER A 377 8.56 20.32 35.25
N GLY A 378 8.46 19.14 35.87
CA GLY A 378 7.24 18.74 36.58
C GLY A 378 6.61 17.38 36.22
N PHE A 379 7.05 16.70 35.15
CA PHE A 379 6.56 15.35 34.81
C PHE A 379 7.70 14.43 34.38
N ARG A 380 7.58 13.12 34.67
CA ARG A 380 8.56 12.12 34.20
C ARG A 380 8.30 11.84 32.73
N SER A 381 9.31 12.00 31.87
CA SER A 381 9.23 11.72 30.43
C SER A 381 8.71 10.32 30.07
N ARG A 382 8.88 9.35 30.97
CA ARG A 382 8.37 7.96 30.83
C ARG A 382 6.84 7.85 30.80
N GLU A 383 6.11 8.86 31.25
CA GLU A 383 4.64 8.90 31.23
C GLU A 383 4.09 9.52 29.94
N LEU A 384 4.96 10.08 29.09
CA LEU A 384 4.59 10.73 27.84
C LEU A 384 4.92 9.83 26.65
N ASN A 385 4.10 9.90 25.59
CA ASN A 385 4.37 9.19 24.33
C ASN A 385 5.44 9.93 23.51
N VAL A 386 6.67 9.97 24.02
CA VAL A 386 7.79 10.64 23.37
C VAL A 386 8.37 9.76 22.26
N LEU A 387 8.83 10.40 21.19
CA LEU A 387 9.55 9.72 20.12
C LEU A 387 10.81 9.03 20.67
N ARG A 388 10.97 7.76 20.33
CA ARG A 388 12.20 7.02 20.60
C ARG A 388 13.36 7.61 19.77
N PRO A 389 14.60 7.61 20.29
CA PRO A 389 15.73 8.14 19.55
C PRO A 389 16.03 7.30 18.31
N TYR A 390 16.36 7.97 17.21
CA TYR A 390 16.63 7.31 15.92
C TYR A 390 17.81 6.33 15.96
N THR A 391 18.72 6.48 16.93
CA THR A 391 19.86 5.58 17.16
C THR A 391 19.46 4.17 17.63
N GLU A 392 18.21 3.98 18.07
CA GLU A 392 17.66 2.63 18.32
C GLU A 392 17.59 1.81 17.03
N VAL A 393 17.25 2.46 15.91
CA VAL A 393 16.97 1.79 14.64
C VAL A 393 18.00 2.05 13.55
N LEU A 394 18.80 3.11 13.68
CA LEU A 394 19.84 3.47 12.73
C LEU A 394 21.22 3.44 13.37
N GLU A 395 22.16 2.87 12.65
CA GLU A 395 23.58 2.88 12.96
C GLU A 395 24.32 3.77 11.96
N LEU A 396 25.03 4.78 12.45
CA LEU A 396 25.87 5.64 11.63
C LEU A 396 27.14 4.89 11.22
N LYS A 397 27.28 4.62 9.92
CA LYS A 397 28.43 3.91 9.34
C LYS A 397 29.53 4.85 8.86
N GLU A 398 29.15 6.04 8.40
CA GLU A 398 30.10 7.04 7.91
C GLU A 398 29.53 8.43 8.16
N LEU A 399 30.36 9.34 8.68
CA LEU A 399 30.09 10.77 8.73
C LEU A 399 31.18 11.48 7.93
N SER A 400 30.78 12.37 7.02
CA SER A 400 31.74 13.12 6.21
C SER A 400 31.39 14.59 6.24
N TYR A 401 32.42 15.42 6.43
CA TYR A 401 32.34 16.86 6.23
C TYR A 401 32.91 17.17 4.84
N GLY A 402 32.17 17.95 4.06
CA GLY A 402 32.65 18.39 2.75
C GLY A 402 31.64 19.28 2.07
N PHE A 403 31.76 19.39 0.75
CA PHE A 403 30.83 20.18 -0.05
C PHE A 403 30.26 19.33 -1.19
N ILE A 404 29.07 19.70 -1.65
CA ILE A 404 28.42 19.07 -2.80
C ILE A 404 28.51 20.01 -3.98
N THR A 405 28.92 19.50 -5.15
CA THR A 405 28.81 20.23 -6.41
C THR A 405 27.54 19.80 -7.14
N LEU A 406 26.95 20.72 -7.91
CA LEU A 406 25.72 20.47 -8.67
C LEU A 406 25.95 19.65 -9.96
N ALA A 407 27.21 19.52 -10.41
CA ALA A 407 27.67 18.48 -11.34
C ALA A 407 27.85 17.15 -10.56
N PRO A 408 27.73 15.96 -11.16
CA PRO A 408 27.59 14.70 -10.42
C PRO A 408 28.91 14.19 -9.79
N SER A 409 29.54 14.98 -8.92
CA SER A 409 30.75 14.62 -8.20
C SER A 409 30.71 15.15 -6.77
N TYR A 410 30.53 14.25 -5.79
CA TYR A 410 30.75 14.61 -4.40
C TYR A 410 32.26 14.71 -4.12
N HIS A 411 32.73 15.86 -3.65
CA HIS A 411 34.12 16.09 -3.31
C HIS A 411 34.31 16.05 -1.79
N LYS A 412 34.85 14.92 -1.30
CA LYS A 412 35.21 14.73 0.10
C LYS A 412 36.39 15.64 0.46
N GLN A 413 36.27 16.40 1.55
CA GLN A 413 37.38 17.20 2.10
C GLN A 413 37.96 16.54 3.35
N ASN A 414 37.12 16.15 4.32
CA ASN A 414 37.55 15.49 5.54
C ASN A 414 36.63 14.28 5.85
N ILE A 415 37.21 13.10 6.04
CA ILE A 415 36.48 11.92 6.53
C ILE A 415 36.62 11.91 8.05
N CYS A 416 35.50 12.01 8.76
CA CYS A 416 35.46 11.73 10.18
C CYS A 416 35.04 10.25 10.31
N THR A 417 36.03 9.36 10.38
CA THR A 417 35.75 7.93 10.57
C THR A 417 35.24 7.75 11.98
N VAL A 418 33.96 7.37 12.14
CA VAL A 418 33.40 7.05 13.45
C VAL A 418 34.11 5.77 13.94
N ILE A 419 34.99 5.91 14.92
CA ILE A 419 35.66 4.76 15.53
C ILE A 419 34.59 3.98 16.29
N SER A 420 34.24 2.79 15.79
CA SER A 420 33.36 1.87 16.50
C SER A 420 34.15 1.24 17.64
N SER A 421 33.62 1.25 18.86
CA SER A 421 34.25 0.61 20.03
C SER A 421 34.12 -0.92 20.03
N SER A 422 33.68 -1.54 18.93
CA SER A 422 33.53 -3.00 18.83
C SER A 422 34.72 -3.73 18.17
N ASP A 423 35.74 -3.03 17.70
CA ASP A 423 36.90 -3.63 17.01
C ASP A 423 38.19 -3.64 17.85
N THR A 424 38.08 -3.77 19.18
CA THR A 424 39.24 -4.15 20.01
C THR A 424 39.26 -5.68 20.15
N GLU A 425 39.81 -6.35 19.13
CA GLU A 425 40.27 -7.73 19.29
C GLU A 425 41.27 -7.80 20.45
N GLU A 426 41.04 -8.75 21.35
CA GLU A 426 41.95 -9.16 22.40
C GLU A 426 43.33 -9.46 21.81
N ALA A 427 44.28 -8.54 22.00
CA ALA A 427 45.69 -8.86 21.88
C ALA A 427 46.06 -9.78 23.04
N SER A 428 45.98 -11.10 22.80
CA SER A 428 46.47 -12.15 23.68
C SER A 428 47.91 -11.85 24.09
N SER A 429 48.12 -11.66 25.39
CA SER A 429 49.44 -11.58 26.00
C SER A 429 50.05 -12.99 26.00
N PRO A 430 51.31 -13.21 25.56
CA PRO A 430 51.94 -14.51 25.74
C PRO A 430 52.36 -14.70 27.20
N GLU A 431 51.87 -15.78 27.83
CA GLU A 431 52.34 -16.25 29.13
C GLU A 431 53.86 -16.57 29.09
N PRO A 432 54.61 -16.30 30.17
CA PRO A 432 56.01 -16.67 30.26
C PRO A 432 56.16 -18.19 30.48
N ALA A 433 57.01 -18.82 29.68
CA ALA A 433 57.36 -20.23 29.82
C ALA A 433 58.08 -20.51 31.15
N LEU A 434 57.57 -21.48 31.90
CA LEU A 434 58.26 -22.17 32.97
C LEU A 434 59.22 -23.21 32.35
N VAL A 435 60.54 -22.98 32.43
CA VAL A 435 61.59 -23.87 32.97
C VAL A 435 62.81 -23.01 33.32
#